data_AF-A0A655FX72-F1
#
_entry.id   AF-A0A655FX72-F1
#
_cell.length_a   1.000
_cell.length_b   1.000
_cell.length_c   1.000
_cell.angle_alpha   90.00
_cell.angle_beta   90.00
_cell.angle_gamma   90.00
#
_symmetry.space_group_name_H-M   'P 1'
#
loop_
_entity.id
_entity.type
_entity.pdbx_description
1 polymer ?
#
loop_
_entity_poly.entity_id
_entity_poly.type
_entity_poly.pdbx_seq_one_letter_code
_entity_poly.pdbx_strand_id
1 'polypeptide(L)'
;MAYLDAHATSQFERVMKAGGSDVITTVYFGEGPPDKYQTTGVIDSTNWSTGQPMTDVNVIVCTHMQVVYPGVNLTSPSTCAQANFS
;
A
#
# COMPACT_ATOMS: atom_id res chain seq x y z
N MET A 1 -3.05 -20.66 0.23
CA MET A 1 -2.29 -19.46 -0.17
C MET A 1 -3.28 -18.32 -0.22
N ALA A 2 -3.02 -17.22 0.48
CA ALA A 2 -3.91 -16.06 0.46
C ALA A 2 -3.56 -15.16 -0.72
N TYR A 3 -4.58 -14.71 -1.44
CA TYR A 3 -4.52 -13.65 -2.42
C TYR A 3 -5.01 -12.37 -1.74
N LEU A 4 -4.17 -11.33 -1.77
CA LEU A 4 -4.48 -10.03 -1.20
C LEU A 4 -4.86 -9.08 -2.34
N ASP A 5 -5.96 -8.36 -2.16
CA ASP A 5 -6.44 -7.34 -3.08
C ASP A 5 -6.55 -6.00 -2.33
N ALA A 6 -5.55 -5.13 -2.49
CA ALA A 6 -5.53 -3.80 -1.89
C ALA A 6 -6.25 -2.74 -2.78
N HIS A 7 -7.26 -2.09 -2.23
CA HIS A 7 -7.92 -0.93 -2.82
C HIS A 7 -7.45 0.33 -2.10
N ALA A 8 -6.75 1.22 -2.79
CA ALA A 8 -6.29 2.49 -2.24
C ALA A 8 -7.18 3.66 -2.68
N THR A 9 -7.14 4.76 -1.93
CA THR A 9 -7.75 6.04 -2.27
C THR A 9 -6.75 7.18 -1.97
N SER A 10 -6.33 7.87 -3.02
CA SER A 10 -5.28 8.90 -3.03
C SER A 10 -5.28 9.66 -4.38
N GLN A 11 -4.57 10.78 -4.45
CA GLN A 11 -4.74 11.79 -5.50
C GLN A 11 -4.19 11.35 -6.88
N PHE A 12 -3.15 10.51 -6.91
CA PHE A 12 -2.52 9.99 -8.13
C PHE A 12 -2.00 8.57 -7.93
N GLU A 13 -2.91 7.68 -7.55
CA GLU A 13 -2.55 6.32 -7.16
C GLU A 13 -2.50 5.34 -8.33
N ARG A 14 -1.63 4.35 -8.18
CA ARG A 14 -1.62 3.14 -8.98
C ARG A 14 -1.33 1.94 -8.09
N VAL A 15 -2.19 0.94 -8.17
CA VAL A 15 -1.99 -0.34 -7.47
C VAL A 15 -1.49 -1.39 -8.45
N MET A 16 -0.30 -1.92 -8.18
CA MET A 16 0.33 -2.99 -8.94
C MET A 16 0.10 -4.31 -8.21
N LYS A 17 -0.67 -5.21 -8.83
CA LYS A 17 -1.01 -6.52 -8.26
C LYS A 17 0.04 -7.56 -8.63
N ALA A 18 0.57 -8.29 -7.65
CA ALA A 18 1.54 -9.35 -7.89
C ALA A 18 1.27 -10.56 -6.98
N GLY A 19 0.20 -11.31 -7.24
CA GLY A 19 -0.08 -12.69 -6.78
C GLY A 19 0.13 -13.07 -5.29
N GLY A 20 0.46 -12.12 -4.42
CA GLY A 20 1.03 -12.33 -3.09
C GLY A 20 1.52 -11.03 -2.44
N SER A 21 1.85 -10.00 -3.23
CA SER A 21 2.05 -8.63 -2.73
C SER A 21 1.39 -7.62 -3.66
N ASP A 22 0.84 -6.57 -3.09
CA ASP A 22 0.34 -5.42 -3.83
C ASP A 22 1.21 -4.20 -3.53
N VAL A 23 1.62 -3.49 -4.58
CA VAL A 23 2.42 -2.27 -4.45
C VAL A 23 1.55 -1.07 -4.81
N ILE A 24 1.30 -0.21 -3.82
CA ILE A 24 0.58 1.04 -3.99
C ILE A 24 1.63 2.14 -4.21
N THR A 25 1.55 2.83 -5.34
CA THR A 25 2.38 4.01 -5.63
C THR A 25 1.46 5.21 -5.78
N THR A 26 1.78 6.30 -5.08
CA THR A 26 1.09 7.57 -5.24
C THR A 26 2.11 8.70 -5.37
N VAL A 27 1.76 9.73 -6.13
CA VAL A 27 2.59 10.92 -6.34
C VAL A 27 1.86 12.12 -5.77
N TYR A 28 2.50 12.86 -4.88
CA TYR A 28 1.92 14.08 -4.33
C TYR A 28 2.67 15.31 -4.88
N PHE A 29 1.92 16.28 -5.39
CA PHE A 29 2.48 17.54 -5.90
C PHE A 29 2.21 18.71 -4.93
N GLY A 30 3.15 19.65 -4.89
CA GLY A 30 3.03 20.92 -4.17
C GLY A 30 3.19 20.84 -2.64
N GLU A 31 2.95 21.97 -1.96
CA GLU A 31 2.97 22.12 -0.49
C GLU A 31 1.56 21.95 0.09
N GLY A 32 1.42 21.75 1.40
CA GLY A 32 0.11 21.63 2.05
C GLY A 32 0.11 20.82 3.35
N PRO A 33 -1.04 20.75 4.04
CA PRO A 33 -1.17 20.05 5.32
C PRO A 33 -0.87 18.56 5.19
N PRO A 34 -0.35 17.92 6.26
CA PRO A 34 0.11 16.54 6.23
C PRO A 34 -0.97 15.53 5.82
N ASP A 35 -2.24 15.83 6.09
CA ASP A 35 -3.38 14.97 5.73
C ASP A 35 -3.45 14.66 4.23
N LYS A 36 -2.90 15.55 3.39
CA LYS A 36 -2.86 15.30 1.94
C LYS A 36 -1.95 14.14 1.56
N TYR A 37 -0.96 13.80 2.38
CA TYR A 37 -0.02 12.69 2.14
C TYR A 37 -0.53 11.36 2.72
N GLN A 38 -1.79 11.31 3.13
CA GLN A 38 -2.42 10.08 3.56
C GLN A 38 -2.90 9.29 2.35
N THR A 39 -2.66 7.98 2.36
CA THR A 39 -3.33 7.02 1.48
C THR A 39 -4.19 6.15 2.39
N THR A 40 -5.48 6.10 2.10
CA THR A 40 -6.42 5.22 2.81
C THR A 40 -6.83 4.09 1.89
N GLY A 41 -7.37 3.01 2.44
CA GLY A 41 -7.72 1.87 1.62
C GLY A 41 -8.29 0.71 2.40
N VAL A 42 -8.68 -0.32 1.66
CA VAL A 42 -9.18 -1.61 2.16
C VAL A 42 -8.32 -2.71 1.55
N ILE A 43 -8.04 -3.74 2.34
CA ILE A 43 -7.37 -4.95 1.86
C ILE A 43 -8.39 -6.07 1.97
N ASP A 44 -8.70 -6.72 0.86
CA ASP A 44 -9.52 -7.92 0.83
C ASP A 44 -8.61 -9.14 0.72
N SER A 45 -8.82 -10.12 1.59
CA SER A 45 -8.05 -11.37 1.60
C SER A 45 -8.93 -12.55 1.20
N THR A 46 -8.48 -13.32 0.21
CA THR A 46 -9.19 -14.49 -0.31
C THR A 46 -8.27 -15.69 -0.39
N ASN A 47 -8.81 -16.88 -0.13
CA ASN A 47 -8.07 -18.12 -0.32
C ASN A 47 -8.01 -18.45 -1.82
N TRP A 48 -6.80 -18.50 -2.38
CA TRP A 48 -6.57 -18.79 -3.80
C TRP A 48 -7.23 -20.09 -4.28
N SER A 49 -7.29 -21.13 -3.43
CA SER A 49 -7.80 -22.45 -3.84
C SER A 49 -9.32 -22.55 -3.82
N THR A 50 -9.99 -21.77 -2.96
CA THR A 50 -11.44 -21.91 -2.73
C THR A 50 -12.23 -20.65 -3.09
N GLY A 51 -11.56 -19.52 -3.31
CA GLY A 51 -12.17 -18.21 -3.52
C GLY A 51 -12.88 -17.63 -2.29
N GLN A 52 -12.81 -18.31 -1.14
CA GLN A 52 -13.48 -17.87 0.08
C GLN A 52 -12.67 -16.78 0.80
N PRO A 53 -13.32 -15.86 1.53
CA PRO A 53 -12.61 -14.91 2.38
C PRO A 53 -11.67 -15.61 3.37
N MET A 54 -10.46 -15.11 3.51
CA MET A 54 -9.44 -15.66 4.41
C MET A 54 -8.89 -14.57 5.33
N THR A 55 -9.54 -14.38 6.47
CA THR A 55 -9.21 -13.32 7.44
C THR A 55 -8.22 -13.75 8.52
N ASP A 56 -7.91 -15.05 8.62
CA ASP A 56 -6.89 -15.60 9.55
C ASP A 56 -5.47 -15.52 8.97
N VAL A 57 -5.12 -14.38 8.36
CA VAL A 57 -3.78 -14.15 7.79
C VAL A 57 -3.21 -12.84 8.29
N ASN A 58 -1.89 -12.86 8.51
CA ASN A 58 -1.12 -11.69 8.88
C ASN A 58 -0.78 -10.87 7.63
N VAL A 59 -1.15 -9.60 7.62
CA VAL A 59 -0.77 -8.67 6.54
C VAL A 59 0.33 -7.75 7.06
N ILE A 60 1.40 -7.60 6.27
CA ILE A 60 2.47 -6.64 6.55
C ILE A 60 2.34 -5.50 5.56
N VAL A 61 2.17 -4.29 6.08
CA VAL A 61 2.12 -3.06 5.28
C VAL A 61 3.43 -2.32 5.50
N CYS A 62 4.16 -2.05 4.43
CA CYS A 62 5.40 -1.29 4.45
C CYS A 62 5.27 -0.03 3.59
N THR A 63 5.80 1.08 4.07
CA THR A 63 5.78 2.37 3.37
C THR A 63 7.18 2.96 3.31
N HIS A 64 7.48 3.66 2.22
CA HIS A 64 8.64 4.54 2.08
C HIS A 64 8.25 5.69 1.15
N MET A 65 8.98 6.79 1.25
CA MET A 65 8.76 8.00 0.46
C MET A 65 10.00 8.28 -0.37
N GLN A 66 9.80 8.71 -1.61
CA GLN A 66 10.87 9.16 -2.49
C GLN A 66 10.62 10.61 -2.89
N VAL A 67 11.64 11.45 -2.73
CA VAL A 67 11.61 12.87 -3.10
C VAL A 67 12.64 13.09 -4.20
N VAL A 68 12.19 13.65 -5.33
CA VAL A 68 13.03 13.90 -6.51
C VAL A 68 13.00 15.38 -6.86
N TYR A 69 14.16 16.02 -6.89
CA TYR A 69 14.38 17.39 -7.37
C TYR A 69 15.70 17.45 -8.14
N PRO A 70 15.99 18.51 -8.94
CA PRO A 70 17.13 18.49 -9.86
C PRO A 70 18.45 18.09 -9.21
N GLY A 71 19.01 16.96 -9.68
CA GLY A 71 20.28 16.40 -9.19
C GLY A 71 20.21 15.62 -7.89
N VAL A 72 19.03 15.48 -7.26
CA VAL A 72 18.87 14.80 -5.97
C VAL A 72 17.70 13.82 -5.98
N ASN A 73 17.96 12.61 -5.50
CA ASN A 73 16.97 11.56 -5.31
C ASN A 73 17.13 10.97 -3.90
N LEU A 74 16.20 11.28 -3.00
CA LEU A 74 16.22 10.85 -1.61
C LEU A 74 15.09 9.84 -1.38
N THR A 75 15.42 8.73 -0.72
CA THR A 75 14.43 7.72 -0.33
C THR A 75 14.49 7.53 1.18
N SER A 76 13.32 7.58 1.84
CA SER A 76 13.24 7.28 3.26
C SER A 76 13.49 5.79 3.51
N PRO A 77 13.96 5.40 4.71
CA PRO A 77 13.88 4.01 5.15
C PRO A 77 12.44 3.51 5.08
N SER A 78 12.27 2.20 4.87
CA SER A 78 10.95 1.57 4.94
C SER A 78 10.50 1.39 6.38
N THR A 79 9.26 1.79 6.66
CA THR A 79 8.59 1.53 7.94
C THR A 79 7.47 0.55 7.73
N CYS A 80 7.41 -0.51 8.53
CA CYS A 80 6.43 -1.58 8.38
C CYS A 80 5.57 -1.74 9.64
N ALA A 81 4.31 -2.11 9.43
CA ALA A 81 3.37 -2.48 10.48
C ALA A 81 2.64 -3.76 10.10
N GLN A 82 2.32 -4.58 11.10
CA GLN A 82 1.50 -5.77 10.91
C GLN A 82 0.05 -5.45 11.26
N ALA A 83 -0.85 -5.79 10.35
CA ALA A 83 -2.29 -5.63 10.50
C ALA A 83 -2.96 -7.02 10.51
N ASN A 84 -4.03 -7.12 11.29
CA ASN A 84 -4.91 -8.28 11.35
C ASN A 84 -6.31 -7.85 10.93
N PHE A 85 -7.08 -8.79 10.39
CA PHE A 85 -8.50 -8.59 10.09
C PHE A 85 -9.31 -8.70 11.39
N SER A 86 -10.38 -7.90 11.49
CA SER A 86 -11.31 -7.87 12.64
C SER A 86 -12.74 -8.15 12.21
#